data_AF-A0A6H2CYD6-F1
#
_entry.id   AF-A0A6H2CYD6-F1
#
_cell.length_a   1.000
_cell.length_b   1.000
_cell.length_c   1.000
_cell.angle_alpha   90.00
_cell.angle_beta   90.00
_cell.angle_gamma   90.00
#
_symmetry.space_group_name_H-M   'P 1'
#
loop_
_entity.id
_entity.type
_entity.pdbx_description
1 polymer ?
#
loop_
_entity_poly.entity_id
_entity_poly.type
_entity_poly.pdbx_seq_one_letter_code
_entity_poly.pdbx_strand_id
1 'polypeptide(L)'
;MRTSADRLRHTIMFELIGLITVTPLASWLLDKDMAKIGAMSVFLSLTAMMCNYVFNVAFDHALVRLGRPLNHRPAWMRVLHAVLFESSLLIIAVPMVAWWLEMSLWQAFITDIGFALFFLCYAYVFNWAYDSVFPIPMEEGEHA
;
A
#
# COMPACT_ATOMS: atom_id res chain seq x y z
N MET A 1 -19.51 -14.26 -8.71
CA MET A 1 -18.51 -13.96 -7.65
C MET A 1 -17.12 -14.35 -8.12
N ARG A 2 -16.11 -13.47 -8.01
CA ARG A 2 -14.70 -13.81 -8.33
C ARG A 2 -14.27 -15.02 -7.51
N THR A 3 -13.77 -16.07 -8.17
CA THR A 3 -13.28 -17.28 -7.50
C THR A 3 -12.04 -16.96 -6.67
N SER A 4 -11.75 -17.76 -5.63
CA SER A 4 -10.53 -17.58 -4.82
C SER A 4 -9.25 -17.74 -5.67
N ALA A 5 -9.32 -18.51 -6.77
CA ALA A 5 -8.22 -18.67 -7.73
C ALA A 5 -7.95 -17.39 -8.55
N ASP A 6 -8.99 -16.66 -8.99
CA ASP A 6 -8.80 -15.39 -9.70
C ASP A 6 -8.17 -14.32 -8.82
N ARG A 7 -8.58 -14.26 -7.54
CA ARG A 7 -7.98 -13.34 -6.56
C ARG A 7 -6.51 -13.67 -6.32
N LEU A 8 -6.17 -14.96 -6.20
CA LEU A 8 -4.79 -15.38 -6.04
C LEU A 8 -3.93 -15.04 -7.27
N ARG A 9 -4.42 -15.30 -8.49
CA ARG A 9 -3.73 -14.93 -9.73
C ARG A 9 -3.49 -13.42 -9.81
N HIS A 10 -4.51 -12.62 -9.50
CA HIS A 10 -4.43 -11.17 -9.51
C HIS A 10 -3.34 -10.67 -8.55
N THR A 11 -3.38 -11.09 -7.29
CA THR A 11 -2.41 -10.66 -6.28
C THR A 11 -0.98 -11.09 -6.64
N ILE A 12 -0.80 -12.32 -7.11
CA ILE A 12 0.53 -12.81 -7.51
C ILE A 12 1.08 -12.00 -8.69
N MET A 13 0.26 -11.76 -9.72
CA MET A 13 0.67 -10.97 -10.89
C MET A 13 0.99 -9.51 -10.53
N PHE A 14 0.16 -8.90 -9.68
CA PHE A 14 0.36 -7.54 -9.20
C PHE A 14 1.69 -7.40 -8.47
N GLU A 15 1.98 -8.33 -7.56
CA GLU A 15 3.19 -8.30 -6.75
C GLU A 15 4.44 -8.55 -7.60
N LEU A 16 4.41 -9.56 -8.48
CA LEU A 16 5.55 -9.91 -9.35
C LEU A 16 5.91 -8.79 -10.32
N ILE A 17 4.93 -8.24 -11.03
CA ILE A 17 5.17 -7.16 -12.00
C ILE A 17 5.61 -5.89 -11.27
N GLY A 18 5.02 -5.62 -10.10
CA GLY A 18 5.42 -4.53 -9.23
C GLY A 18 6.88 -4.65 -8.83
N LEU A 19 7.30 -5.80 -8.29
CA LEU A 19 8.68 -6.07 -7.88
C LEU A 19 9.68 -5.96 -9.04
N ILE A 20 9.37 -6.56 -10.20
CA ILE A 20 10.25 -6.53 -11.38
C ILE A 20 10.43 -5.10 -11.91
N THR A 21 9.42 -4.24 -11.78
CA THR A 21 9.50 -2.85 -12.27
C THR A 21 10.14 -1.94 -11.23
N VAL A 22 9.72 -2.02 -9.97
CA VAL A 22 10.10 -1.08 -8.93
C VAL A 22 11.54 -1.30 -8.45
N THR A 23 12.01 -2.54 -8.37
CA THR A 23 13.36 -2.86 -7.86
C THR A 23 14.48 -2.28 -8.74
N PRO A 24 14.51 -2.50 -10.07
CA PRO A 24 15.53 -1.90 -10.92
C PRO A 24 15.37 -0.38 -11.03
N LEU A 25 14.14 0.13 -11.05
CA LEU A 25 13.89 1.58 -11.08
C LEU A 25 14.43 2.26 -9.81
N ALA A 26 14.15 1.68 -8.64
CA ALA A 26 14.63 2.16 -7.35
C ALA A 26 16.16 2.10 -7.26
N SER A 27 16.77 0.99 -7.71
CA SER A 27 18.23 0.85 -7.73
C SER A 27 18.89 1.87 -8.63
N TRP A 28 18.34 2.11 -9.83
CA TRP A 28 18.85 3.11 -10.77
C TRP A 28 18.67 4.55 -10.25
N LEU A 29 17.52 4.85 -9.64
CA LEU A 29 17.22 6.20 -9.14
C LEU A 29 18.04 6.56 -7.89
N LEU A 30 18.25 5.59 -7.00
CA LEU A 30 18.90 5.79 -5.72
C LEU A 30 20.41 5.49 -5.76
N ASP A 31 20.91 4.91 -6.85
CA ASP A 31 22.29 4.44 -7.01
C ASP A 31 22.73 3.54 -5.84
N LYS A 32 21.83 2.64 -5.42
CA LYS A 32 22.04 1.69 -4.32
C LYS A 32 21.85 0.25 -4.80
N ASP A 33 22.56 -0.65 -4.13
CA ASP A 33 22.48 -2.09 -4.38
C ASP A 33 21.05 -2.61 -4.22
N MET A 34 20.57 -3.36 -5.22
CA MET A 34 19.27 -4.02 -5.25
C MET A 34 19.06 -4.92 -4.02
N ALA A 35 20.10 -5.60 -3.54
CA ALA A 35 20.01 -6.45 -2.36
C ALA A 35 19.74 -5.63 -1.08
N LYS A 36 20.37 -4.46 -0.95
CA LYS A 36 20.17 -3.54 0.19
C LYS A 36 18.76 -2.94 0.18
N ILE A 37 18.27 -2.57 -1.00
CA ILE A 37 16.89 -2.06 -1.19
C ILE A 37 15.87 -3.16 -0.91
N GLY A 38 16.08 -4.37 -1.41
CA GLY A 38 15.18 -5.51 -1.20
C GLY A 38 15.09 -5.93 0.27
N ALA A 39 16.21 -5.99 0.99
CA ALA A 39 16.19 -6.26 2.42
C ALA A 39 15.46 -5.16 3.21
N MET A 40 15.68 -3.89 2.84
CA MET A 40 14.99 -2.74 3.43
C MET A 40 13.48 -2.81 3.19
N SER A 41 13.04 -3.12 1.97
CA SER A 41 11.61 -3.14 1.63
C SER A 41 10.87 -4.24 2.39
N VAL A 42 11.48 -5.43 2.55
CA VAL A 42 10.93 -6.50 3.38
C VAL A 42 10.81 -6.05 4.83
N PHE A 43 11.88 -5.46 5.39
CA PHE A 43 11.86 -4.98 6.77
C PHE A 43 10.81 -3.88 6.98
N LEU A 44 10.74 -2.91 6.08
CA LEU A 44 9.78 -1.83 6.11
C LEU A 44 8.34 -2.35 5.97
N SER A 45 8.10 -3.34 5.11
CA SER A 45 6.79 -4.00 4.97
C SER A 45 6.34 -4.67 6.27
N LEU A 46 7.25 -5.38 6.96
CA LEU A 46 6.96 -5.99 8.26
C LEU A 46 6.67 -4.92 9.33
N THR A 47 7.46 -3.85 9.39
CA THR A 47 7.23 -2.72 10.30
C THR A 47 5.90 -2.05 10.00
N ALA A 48 5.57 -1.83 8.73
CA ALA A 48 4.32 -1.24 8.30
C ALA A 48 3.12 -2.13 8.67
N MET A 49 3.21 -3.44 8.47
CA MET A 49 2.18 -4.39 8.86
C MET A 49 1.95 -4.38 10.39
N MET A 50 3.03 -4.33 11.17
CA MET A 50 2.95 -4.21 12.62
C MET A 50 2.33 -2.88 13.05
N CYS A 51 2.76 -1.76 12.47
CA CYS A 51 2.19 -0.44 12.75
C CYS A 51 0.71 -0.38 12.37
N ASN A 52 0.32 -0.97 11.24
CA ASN A 52 -1.08 -1.06 10.82
C ASN A 52 -1.93 -1.82 11.84
N TYR A 53 -1.45 -2.97 12.32
CA TYR A 53 -2.14 -3.71 13.37
C TYR A 53 -2.30 -2.89 14.65
N VAL A 54 -1.20 -2.30 15.15
CA VAL A 54 -1.21 -1.48 16.37
C VAL A 54 -2.13 -0.26 16.22
N PHE A 55 -2.08 0.42 15.08
CA PHE A 55 -2.90 1.59 14.80
C PHE A 55 -4.38 1.23 14.74
N ASN A 56 -4.75 0.15 14.05
CA ASN A 56 -6.13 -0.33 14.00
C ASN A 56 -6.67 -0.66 15.40
N VAL A 57 -5.89 -1.37 16.23
CA VAL A 57 -6.28 -1.67 17.62
C VAL A 57 -6.43 -0.41 18.45
N ALA A 58 -5.48 0.53 18.36
CA ALA A 58 -5.54 1.79 19.10
C ALA A 58 -6.75 2.64 18.70
N PHE A 59 -7.06 2.71 17.40
CA PHE A 59 -8.19 3.46 16.87
C PHE A 59 -9.53 2.84 17.27
N ASP A 60 -9.64 1.51 17.23
CA ASP A 60 -10.84 0.80 17.69
C ASP A 60 -11.04 1.02 19.20
N HIS A 61 -9.98 0.99 20.00
CA HIS A 61 -10.05 1.28 21.43
C HIS A 61 -10.47 2.74 21.70
N ALA A 62 -10.00 3.69 20.89
CA ALA A 62 -10.42 5.09 20.96
C ALA A 62 -11.90 5.26 20.60
N LEU A 63 -12.39 4.55 19.57
CA LEU A 63 -13.80 4.52 19.18
C LEU A 63 -14.71 4.02 20.29
N VAL A 64 -14.33 2.92 20.93
CA VAL A 64 -15.07 2.33 22.05
C VAL A 64 -15.09 3.29 23.24
N ARG A 65 -13.95 3.93 23.57
CA ARG A 65 -13.90 4.96 24.63
C ARG A 65 -14.76 6.18 24.33
N LEU A 66 -14.91 6.55 23.05
CA LEU A 66 -15.75 7.67 22.61
C LEU A 66 -17.23 7.29 22.47
N GLY A 67 -17.63 6.05 22.82
CA GLY A 67 -19.01 5.57 22.77
C GLY A 67 -19.59 5.51 21.36
N ARG A 68 -18.74 5.41 20.33
CA ARG A 68 -19.18 5.44 18.92
C ARG A 68 -19.40 4.03 18.37
N PRO A 69 -20.47 3.81 17.58
CA PRO A 69 -20.73 2.49 16.98
C PRO A 69 -19.68 2.15 15.92
N LEU A 70 -19.11 0.94 15.99
CA LEU A 70 -18.08 0.47 15.03
C LEU A 70 -18.62 0.30 13.60
N ASN A 71 -19.93 0.07 13.44
CA ASN A 71 -20.55 -0.33 12.17
C ASN A 71 -20.89 0.84 11.23
N HIS A 72 -21.06 2.07 11.75
CA HIS A 72 -21.38 3.25 10.94
C HIS A 72 -20.23 4.25 11.01
N ARG A 73 -19.18 4.02 10.21
CA ARG A 73 -18.05 4.95 10.07
C ARG A 73 -18.37 6.01 9.02
N PRO A 74 -18.65 7.27 9.41
CA PRO A 74 -18.89 8.35 8.46
C PRO A 74 -17.64 8.64 7.63
N ALA A 75 -17.80 9.17 6.42
CA ALA A 75 -16.69 9.36 5.47
C ALA A 75 -15.53 10.19 6.05
N TRP A 76 -15.83 11.25 6.81
CA TRP A 76 -14.80 12.08 7.47
C TRP A 76 -13.94 11.30 8.46
N MET A 77 -14.50 10.29 9.13
CA MET A 77 -13.78 9.46 10.09
C MET A 77 -12.82 8.50 9.39
N ARG A 78 -13.17 8.05 8.17
CA ARG A 78 -12.29 7.24 7.33
C ARG A 78 -11.12 8.06 6.80
N VAL A 79 -11.37 9.31 6.40
CA VAL A 79 -10.32 10.25 5.99
C VAL A 79 -9.39 10.54 7.16
N LEU A 80 -9.94 10.86 8.34
CA LEU A 80 -9.13 11.09 9.54
C LEU A 80 -8.27 9.87 9.89
N HIS A 81 -8.86 8.66 9.85
CA HIS A 81 -8.13 7.41 10.07
C HIS A 81 -6.98 7.23 9.07
N ALA A 82 -7.26 7.40 7.78
CA ALA A 82 -6.25 7.25 6.73
C ALA A 82 -5.12 8.28 6.89
N VAL A 83 -5.45 9.55 7.14
CA VAL A 83 -4.45 10.61 7.34
C VAL A 83 -3.58 10.34 8.57
N LEU A 84 -4.19 9.94 9.69
CA LEU A 84 -3.45 9.63 10.92
C LEU A 84 -2.56 8.38 10.74
N PHE A 85 -3.07 7.35 10.07
CA PHE A 85 -2.31 6.15 9.76
C PHE A 85 -1.09 6.48 8.89
N GLU A 86 -1.32 7.16 7.76
CA GLU A 86 -0.27 7.57 6.84
C GLU A 86 0.78 8.45 7.54
N SER A 87 0.34 9.40 8.35
CA SER A 87 1.25 10.27 9.11
C SER A 87 2.10 9.48 10.10
N SER A 88 1.51 8.51 10.81
CA SER A 88 2.24 7.66 11.75
C SER A 88 3.26 6.76 11.04
N LEU A 89 2.89 6.25 9.87
CA LEU A 89 3.79 5.51 8.99
C LEU A 89 4.95 6.38 8.53
N LEU A 90 4.69 7.58 8.02
CA LEU A 90 5.72 8.50 7.55
C LEU A 90 6.74 8.84 8.64
N ILE A 91 6.29 9.08 9.87
CA ILE A 91 7.16 9.39 11.01
C ILE A 91 8.13 8.23 11.32
N ILE A 92 7.76 6.99 11.01
CA ILE A 92 8.58 5.80 11.28
C ILE A 92 9.39 5.42 10.03
N ALA A 93 8.73 5.32 8.89
CA ALA A 93 9.30 4.87 7.62
C ALA A 93 10.39 5.83 7.10
N VAL A 94 10.14 7.14 7.09
CA VAL A 94 11.06 8.11 6.50
C VAL A 94 12.41 8.15 7.22
N PRO A 95 12.48 8.23 8.57
CA PRO A 95 13.76 8.14 9.28
C PRO A 95 14.46 6.80 9.08
N MET A 96 13.71 5.70 9.03
CA MET A 96 14.28 4.37 8.79
C MET A 96 14.93 4.27 7.41
N VAL A 97 14.25 4.71 6.36
CA VAL A 97 14.78 4.72 4.98
C VAL A 97 15.98 5.67 4.87
N ALA A 98 15.88 6.87 5.45
CA ALA A 98 16.96 7.84 5.48
C ALA A 98 18.23 7.26 6.11
N TRP A 99 18.08 6.59 7.25
CA TRP A 99 19.18 5.94 7.95
C TRP A 99 19.73 4.74 7.16
N TRP A 100 18.86 3.89 6.60
CA TRP A 100 19.27 2.66 5.90
C TRP A 100 20.02 2.93 4.60
N LEU A 101 19.55 3.92 3.83
CA LEU A 101 20.12 4.27 2.53
C LEU A 101 21.12 5.43 2.60
N GLU A 102 21.41 5.94 3.81
CA GLU A 102 22.36 7.04 4.04
C GLU A 102 21.98 8.27 3.20
N MET A 103 20.70 8.64 3.21
CA MET A 103 20.17 9.80 2.51
C MET A 103 19.57 10.79 3.51
N SER A 104 19.40 12.05 3.10
CA SER A 104 18.76 13.05 3.95
C SER A 104 17.28 12.72 4.19
N LEU A 105 16.70 13.18 5.31
CA LEU A 105 15.27 13.02 5.60
C LEU A 105 14.38 13.60 4.48
N TRP A 106 14.82 14.71 3.87
CA TRP A 106 14.11 15.33 2.75
C TRP A 106 14.11 14.46 1.50
N GLN A 107 15.26 13.85 1.16
CA GLN A 107 15.35 12.91 0.05
C GLN A 107 14.51 11.66 0.31
N ALA A 108 14.55 11.11 1.53
CA ALA A 108 13.74 9.96 1.90
C ALA A 108 12.24 10.25 1.80
N PHE A 109 11.81 11.43 2.26
CA PHE A 109 10.42 11.88 2.15
C PHE A 109 9.95 12.03 0.70
N ILE A 110 10.77 12.66 -0.16
CA ILE A 110 10.46 12.78 -1.59
C ILE A 110 10.42 11.40 -2.26
N THR A 111 11.34 10.51 -1.89
CA THR A 111 11.40 9.14 -2.40
C THR A 111 10.14 8.36 -2.03
N ASP A 112 9.67 8.50 -0.79
CA ASP A 112 8.43 7.88 -0.30
C ASP A 112 7.21 8.38 -1.09
N ILE A 113 7.07 9.70 -1.29
CA ILE A 113 6.02 10.27 -2.15
C ILE A 113 6.13 9.75 -3.59
N GLY A 114 7.35 9.66 -4.12
CA GLY A 114 7.60 9.14 -5.46
C GLY A 114 7.11 7.70 -5.61
N PHE A 115 7.43 6.83 -4.64
CA PHE A 115 6.92 5.46 -4.62
C PHE A 115 5.41 5.40 -4.45
N ALA A 116 4.82 6.19 -3.54
CA ALA A 116 3.38 6.23 -3.33
C ALA A 116 2.62 6.62 -4.61
N LEU A 117 3.08 7.67 -5.31
CA LEU A 117 2.50 8.10 -6.59
C LEU A 117 2.71 7.07 -7.69
N PHE A 118 3.91 6.47 -7.77
CA PHE A 118 4.20 5.40 -8.73
C PHE A 118 3.26 4.21 -8.53
N PHE A 119 3.12 3.71 -7.30
CA PHE A 119 2.24 2.59 -6.97
C PHE A 119 0.76 2.93 -7.18
N LEU A 120 0.34 4.17 -6.94
CA LEU A 120 -1.02 4.63 -7.22
C LEU A 120 -1.33 4.57 -8.72
N CYS A 121 -0.45 5.10 -9.56
CA CYS A 121 -0.58 5.03 -11.02
C CYS A 121 -0.49 3.57 -11.52
N TYR A 122 0.48 2.81 -11.02
CA TYR A 122 0.67 1.40 -11.36
C TYR A 122 -0.57 0.57 -11.00
N ALA A 123 -1.13 0.73 -9.81
CA ALA A 123 -2.32 0.02 -9.38
C ALA A 123 -3.52 0.36 -10.27
N TYR A 124 -3.69 1.63 -10.63
CA TYR A 124 -4.75 2.04 -11.55
C TYR A 124 -4.60 1.36 -12.92
N VAL A 125 -3.41 1.43 -13.53
CA VAL A 125 -3.13 0.84 -14.84
C VAL A 125 -3.25 -0.68 -14.81
N PHE A 126 -2.73 -1.33 -13.77
CA PHE A 126 -2.81 -2.77 -13.61
C PHE A 126 -4.24 -3.24 -13.46
N ASN A 127 -5.04 -2.60 -12.59
CA ASN A 127 -6.44 -2.95 -12.41
C ASN A 127 -7.21 -2.78 -13.74
N TRP A 128 -7.00 -1.67 -14.46
CA TRP A 128 -7.62 -1.44 -15.76
C TRP A 128 -7.22 -2.48 -16.81
N ALA A 129 -5.93 -2.81 -16.91
CA ALA A 129 -5.44 -3.81 -17.85
C ALA A 129 -5.96 -5.22 -17.49
N TYR A 130 -5.97 -5.58 -16.20
CA TYR A 130 -6.46 -6.87 -15.74
C TYR A 130 -7.95 -7.04 -16.01
N ASP A 131 -8.77 -6.03 -15.72
CA ASP A 131 -10.21 -6.07 -15.99
C ASP A 131 -10.52 -6.07 -17.49
N SER A 132 -9.66 -5.48 -18.32
CA SER A 132 -9.77 -5.52 -19.79
C SER A 132 -9.42 -6.91 -20.36
N VAL A 133 -8.45 -7.61 -19.77
CA VAL A 133 -8.02 -8.95 -20.21
C VAL A 133 -8.92 -10.06 -19.63
N PHE A 134 -9.44 -9.86 -18.41
CA PHE A 134 -10.34 -10.77 -17.72
C PHE A 134 -11.65 -10.06 -17.37
N PRO A 135 -12.53 -9.79 -18.35
CA PRO A 135 -13.82 -9.20 -18.09
C PRO A 135 -14.62 -10.12 -17.17
N ILE A 136 -15.20 -9.53 -16.12
CA ILE A 136 -16.13 -10.23 -15.23
C ILE A 136 -17.35 -10.59 -16.09
N PRO A 137 -17.84 -11.85 -16.11
CA PRO A 137 -19.06 -12.19 -16.82
C PRO A 137 -20.17 -11.26 -16.33
N MET A 138 -20.71 -10.44 -17.23
CA MET A 138 -21.95 -9.72 -16.98
C MET A 138 -23.01 -10.80 -16.77
N GLU A 139 -23.72 -10.78 -15.65
CA GLU A 139 -24.99 -11.50 -15.56
C GLU A 139 -25.94 -10.85 -16.58
N GLU A 140 -25.93 -11.36 -17.81
CA GLU A 140 -27.02 -11.15 -18.76
C GLU A 140 -28.22 -11.94 -18.25
N GLY A 141 -29.22 -11.25 -17.74
CA GLY A 141 -30.58 -11.79 -17.70
C GLY A 141 -31.41 -11.42 -16.48
N GLU A 142 -32.02 -10.23 -16.49
CA GLU A 142 -33.37 -10.07 -15.91
C GLU A 142 -34.17 -8.99 -16.67
N HIS A 143 -34.41 -9.24 -17.96
CA HIS A 143 -35.47 -8.57 -18.71
C HIS A 143 -36.07 -9.56 -19.73
N ALA A 144 -37.08 -10.33 -19.30
CA ALA A 144 -38.07 -10.95 -20.16
C ALA A 144 -39.39 -11.10 -19.40
#